data_AF-A0A1R1X6B9-F1
#
_entry.id   AF-A0A1R1X6B9-F1
#
_cell.length_a   1.000
_cell.length_b   1.000
_cell.length_c   1.000
_cell.angle_alpha   90.00
_cell.angle_beta   90.00
_cell.angle_gamma   90.00
#
_symmetry.space_group_name_H-M   'P 1'
#
loop_
_entity.id
_entity.type
_entity.pdbx_description
1 polymer ?
#
loop_
_entity_poly.entity_id
_entity_poly.type
_entity_poly.pdbx_seq_one_letter_code
_entity_poly.pdbx_strand_id
1 'polypeptide(L)'
;SSTINGVEEGRLIFANIKKSIRYTVSHSIPEVIPQLLTILVPFPTILGALQIILIDLGFELFNSLSFAWEPVESRDGLMTEIPRNPVTSRSIQILRERKARHSNDIDPETGEIKESHGIQKYLSTIKKPFTKNFWLDLTDETIGEKLIDGDLLMYSYVEMGSIITIGCLVTWGLVLNSHGMSLSDVRNMAKANKYFTDSSPDYKLNNGTIINGKQQVQYSSEASSAYYIGIFILQSFNLFACKAKYYLPFGKFAFKNKATFYSIFGGATVCFIVAYTPPFNSIFNTSYTLSPVWWLPLFGFGIIVLLYASIRILVLRKYRPMKMNPEIAGLQMYPTIWSTRGSKV
;
A
#
# COMPACT_ATOMS: atom_id res chain seq x y z
N SER A 1 5.40 0.86 -36.33
CA SER A 1 6.29 0.33 -35.27
C SER A 1 6.20 1.18 -34.01
N SER A 2 6.52 2.48 -34.06
CA SER A 2 6.45 3.38 -32.89
C SER A 2 5.09 3.40 -32.17
N THR A 3 3.97 3.40 -32.91
CA THR A 3 2.62 3.38 -32.32
C THR A 3 2.34 2.12 -31.49
N ILE A 4 2.76 0.95 -31.98
CA ILE A 4 2.58 -0.34 -31.28
C ILE A 4 3.42 -0.35 -30.00
N ASN A 5 4.68 0.09 -30.09
CA ASN A 5 5.55 0.22 -28.93
C ASN A 5 5.01 1.24 -27.91
N GLY A 6 4.45 2.36 -28.37
CA GLY A 6 3.81 3.35 -27.51
C GLY A 6 2.59 2.80 -26.76
N VAL A 7 1.78 1.96 -27.42
CA VAL A 7 0.67 1.25 -26.76
C VAL A 7 1.19 0.23 -25.75
N GLU A 8 2.25 -0.51 -26.08
CA GLU A 8 2.89 -1.48 -25.20
C GLU A 8 3.43 -0.80 -23.91
N GLU A 9 4.24 0.23 -24.07
CA GLU A 9 4.80 1.01 -22.95
C GLU A 9 3.70 1.69 -22.13
N GLY A 10 2.67 2.23 -22.79
CA GLY A 10 1.52 2.84 -22.12
C GLY A 10 0.72 1.86 -21.27
N ARG A 11 0.56 0.61 -21.72
CA ARG A 11 -0.07 -0.46 -20.93
C ARG A 11 0.82 -0.91 -19.77
N LEU A 12 2.12 -1.02 -20.01
CA LEU A 12 3.10 -1.40 -19.00
C LEU A 12 3.17 -0.39 -17.85
N ILE A 13 3.35 0.90 -18.17
CA ILE A 13 3.48 1.94 -17.14
C ILE A 13 2.22 2.04 -16.29
N PHE A 14 1.04 1.89 -16.89
CA PHE A 14 -0.21 1.90 -16.13
C PHE A 14 -0.32 0.71 -15.17
N ALA A 15 0.06 -0.49 -15.61
CA ALA A 15 0.10 -1.66 -14.75
C ALA A 15 1.10 -1.47 -13.59
N ASN A 16 2.27 -0.90 -13.87
CA ASN A 16 3.31 -0.62 -12.89
C ASN A 16 2.87 0.46 -11.88
N ILE A 17 2.21 1.53 -12.33
CA ILE A 17 1.63 2.56 -11.43
C ILE A 17 0.59 1.92 -10.50
N LYS A 18 -0.29 1.03 -10.99
CA LYS A 18 -1.24 0.32 -10.12
C LYS A 18 -0.53 -0.55 -9.07
N LYS A 19 0.59 -1.20 -9.42
CA LYS A 19 1.41 -1.96 -8.45
C LYS A 19 2.04 -1.05 -7.41
N SER A 20 2.60 0.09 -7.85
CA SER A 20 3.17 1.11 -6.97
C SER A 20 2.13 1.64 -5.98
N ILE A 21 0.93 2.00 -6.44
CA ILE A 21 -0.15 2.51 -5.58
C ILE A 21 -0.60 1.42 -4.60
N ARG A 22 -0.76 0.18 -5.07
CA ARG A 22 -1.14 -0.94 -4.20
C ARG A 22 -0.13 -1.13 -3.06
N TYR A 23 1.15 -0.98 -3.36
CA TYR A 23 2.23 -1.05 -2.39
C TYR A 23 2.18 0.13 -1.41
N THR A 24 2.17 1.38 -1.90
CA THR A 24 2.21 2.56 -1.03
C THR A 24 0.99 2.65 -0.12
N VAL A 25 -0.19 2.34 -0.63
CA VAL A 25 -1.42 2.39 0.19
C VAL A 25 -1.41 1.35 1.32
N SER A 26 -0.62 0.29 1.22
CA SER A 26 -0.59 -0.76 2.24
C SER A 26 0.19 -0.40 3.51
N HIS A 27 1.16 0.54 3.47
CA HIS A 27 1.93 0.92 4.67
C HIS A 27 1.17 1.86 5.61
N SER A 28 0.16 2.57 5.10
CA SER A 28 -0.60 3.52 5.91
C SER A 28 -1.39 2.87 7.05
N ILE A 29 -1.78 1.60 6.92
CA ILE A 29 -2.54 0.88 7.96
C ILE A 29 -1.65 0.50 9.16
N PRO A 30 -0.45 -0.08 8.95
CA PRO A 30 0.57 -0.24 9.98
C PRO A 30 1.00 1.04 10.69
N GLU A 31 0.80 2.22 10.10
CA GLU A 31 1.09 3.50 10.75
C GLU A 31 -0.09 4.04 11.56
N VAL A 32 -1.31 3.95 11.00
CA VAL A 32 -2.51 4.52 11.63
C VAL A 32 -3.01 3.67 12.80
N ILE A 33 -3.05 2.34 12.67
CA ILE A 33 -3.61 1.46 13.71
C ILE A 33 -2.87 1.61 15.06
N PRO A 34 -1.53 1.63 15.13
CA PRO A 34 -0.84 1.83 16.40
C PRO A 34 -1.16 3.15 17.08
N GLN A 35 -1.31 4.23 16.32
CA GLN A 35 -1.70 5.53 16.87
C GLN A 35 -3.09 5.48 17.48
N LEU A 36 -4.03 4.83 16.78
CA LEU A 36 -5.37 4.59 17.30
C LEU A 36 -5.33 3.71 18.56
N LEU A 37 -4.48 2.69 18.62
CA LEU A 37 -4.33 1.82 19.79
C LEU A 37 -3.75 2.54 21.00
N THR A 38 -2.77 3.44 20.81
CA THR A 38 -2.23 4.29 21.88
C THR A 38 -3.32 5.17 22.51
N ILE A 39 -4.27 5.67 21.70
CA ILE A 39 -5.38 6.51 22.17
C ILE A 39 -6.52 5.69 22.80
N LEU A 40 -6.94 4.59 22.17
CA LEU A 40 -8.12 3.82 22.57
C LEU A 40 -7.84 2.79 23.68
N VAL A 41 -6.67 2.14 23.67
CA VAL A 41 -6.33 1.01 24.56
C VAL A 41 -5.30 1.39 25.63
N PRO A 42 -5.20 2.67 25.98
CA PRO A 42 -4.00 3.34 26.53
C PRO A 42 -2.74 2.46 26.53
N PHE A 43 -2.08 2.37 25.38
CA PHE A 43 -0.72 1.80 25.28
C PHE A 43 0.32 2.94 25.25
N PRO A 44 1.59 2.70 25.61
CA PRO A 44 2.64 3.67 25.36
C PRO A 44 2.79 3.92 23.85
N THR A 45 3.53 4.95 23.49
CA THR A 45 3.80 5.30 22.09
C THR A 45 4.40 4.09 21.36
N ILE A 46 3.64 3.49 20.44
CA ILE A 46 4.11 2.33 19.67
C ILE A 46 5.04 2.81 18.55
N LEU A 47 4.63 3.85 17.82
CA LEU A 47 5.38 4.44 16.72
C LEU A 47 5.43 5.96 16.91
N GLY A 48 6.61 6.56 16.79
CA GLY A 48 6.77 8.02 16.92
C GLY A 48 6.41 8.76 15.63
N ALA A 49 6.01 10.04 15.73
CA ALA A 49 5.72 10.88 14.55
C ALA A 49 6.91 10.98 13.58
N LEU A 50 8.14 11.09 14.12
CA LEU A 50 9.36 11.13 13.31
C LEU A 50 9.65 9.79 12.63
N GLN A 51 9.28 8.67 13.24
CA GLN A 51 9.42 7.35 12.63
C GLN A 51 8.45 7.19 11.45
N ILE A 52 7.21 7.70 11.57
CA ILE A 52 6.23 7.72 10.47
C ILE A 52 6.78 8.50 9.28
N ILE A 53 7.27 9.74 9.51
CA ILE A 53 7.85 10.55 8.44
C ILE A 53 9.01 9.82 7.75
N LEU A 54 9.84 9.11 8.52
CA LEU A 54 10.95 8.36 7.97
C LEU A 54 10.53 7.10 7.21
N ILE A 55 9.40 6.48 7.55
CA ILE A 55 8.79 5.41 6.77
C ILE A 55 8.33 5.99 5.43
N ASP A 56 7.45 6.99 5.49
CA ASP A 56 6.80 7.60 4.32
C ASP A 56 7.78 8.23 3.34
N LEU A 57 8.68 9.09 3.83
CA LEU A 57 9.61 9.90 3.02
C LEU A 57 10.97 9.22 2.86
N GLY A 58 11.31 8.27 3.73
CA GLY A 58 12.59 7.56 3.68
C GLY A 58 12.52 6.38 2.73
N PHE A 59 12.34 5.17 3.27
CA PHE A 59 12.51 3.95 2.48
C PHE A 59 11.31 3.60 1.58
N GLU A 60 10.09 4.04 1.91
CA GLU A 60 8.89 3.69 1.12
C GLU A 60 8.86 4.38 -0.25
N LEU A 61 9.37 5.62 -0.36
CA LEU A 61 9.49 6.30 -1.66
C LEU A 61 10.42 5.56 -2.61
N PHE A 62 11.57 5.09 -2.13
CA PHE A 62 12.50 4.34 -2.98
C PHE A 62 11.91 3.01 -3.44
N ASN A 63 11.23 2.30 -2.53
CA ASN A 63 10.60 1.02 -2.85
C ASN A 63 9.44 1.17 -3.84
N SER A 64 8.59 2.17 -3.65
CA SER A 64 7.48 2.45 -4.57
C SER A 64 7.97 2.86 -5.96
N LEU A 65 9.01 3.71 -6.03
CA LEU A 65 9.60 4.14 -7.29
C LEU A 65 10.21 2.94 -8.08
N SER A 66 10.67 1.90 -7.40
CA SER A 66 11.25 0.71 -8.05
C SER A 66 10.27 0.01 -9.01
N PHE A 67 8.96 0.14 -8.81
CA PHE A 67 7.93 -0.41 -9.69
C PHE A 67 7.92 0.22 -11.08
N ALA A 68 8.41 1.45 -11.24
CA ALA A 68 8.47 2.10 -12.55
C ALA A 68 9.33 1.30 -13.56
N TRP A 69 10.35 0.60 -13.07
CA TRP A 69 11.25 -0.27 -13.86
C TRP A 69 10.86 -1.75 -13.84
N GLU A 70 9.65 -2.10 -13.40
CA GLU A 70 9.22 -3.49 -13.39
C GLU A 70 8.95 -3.98 -14.82
N PRO A 71 9.51 -5.14 -15.23
CA PRO A 71 9.33 -5.66 -16.59
C PRO A 71 7.91 -6.20 -16.84
N VAL A 72 7.55 -6.39 -18.11
CA VAL A 72 6.31 -7.04 -18.53
C VAL A 72 6.24 -8.50 -18.06
N GLU A 73 5.14 -8.89 -17.41
CA GLU A 73 4.89 -10.29 -16.97
C GLU A 73 4.75 -11.25 -18.16
N SER A 74 4.01 -10.86 -19.19
CA SER A 74 3.94 -11.55 -20.48
C SER A 74 3.65 -10.53 -21.57
N ARG A 75 4.55 -10.41 -22.54
CA ARG A 75 4.40 -9.45 -23.66
C ARG A 75 3.16 -9.77 -24.49
N ASP A 76 2.97 -11.05 -24.84
CA ASP A 76 1.82 -11.48 -25.62
C ASP A 76 0.53 -11.31 -24.83
N GLY A 77 0.54 -11.61 -23.52
CA GLY A 77 -0.60 -11.37 -22.64
C GLY A 77 -0.99 -9.88 -22.59
N LEU A 78 -0.02 -8.99 -22.35
CA LEU A 78 -0.27 -7.54 -22.25
C LEU A 78 -0.89 -6.96 -23.53
N MET A 79 -0.47 -7.43 -24.70
CA MET A 79 -0.95 -6.93 -25.99
C MET A 79 -2.23 -7.60 -26.49
N THR A 80 -2.61 -8.75 -25.91
CA THR A 80 -3.87 -9.45 -26.23
C THR A 80 -4.98 -9.15 -25.23
N GLU A 81 -4.66 -8.53 -24.10
CA GLU A 81 -5.67 -7.95 -23.19
C GLU A 81 -6.54 -6.94 -23.94
N ILE A 82 -7.86 -7.03 -23.70
CA ILE A 82 -8.86 -6.11 -24.25
C ILE A 82 -8.52 -4.68 -23.81
N PRO A 83 -8.68 -3.66 -24.69
CA PRO A 83 -8.58 -2.27 -24.27
C PRO A 83 -9.42 -1.99 -23.02
N ARG A 84 -8.82 -1.28 -22.08
CA ARG A 84 -9.43 -0.91 -20.81
C ARG A 84 -10.71 -0.09 -21.07
N ASN A 85 -11.81 -0.43 -20.41
CA ASN A 85 -13.14 0.18 -20.56
C ASN A 85 -13.53 0.48 -22.03
N PRO A 86 -13.89 -0.54 -22.82
CA PRO A 86 -14.34 -0.31 -24.19
C PRO A 86 -15.62 0.54 -24.18
N VAL A 87 -15.70 1.50 -25.11
CA VAL A 87 -16.90 2.32 -25.29
C VAL A 87 -18.03 1.43 -25.78
N THR A 88 -18.98 1.14 -24.88
CA THR A 88 -20.18 0.36 -25.17
C THR A 88 -21.39 1.27 -25.32
N SER A 89 -22.44 0.81 -26.00
CA SER A 89 -23.70 1.56 -26.13
C SER A 89 -24.28 1.97 -24.77
N ARG A 90 -24.17 1.10 -23.75
CA ARG A 90 -24.53 1.41 -22.36
C ARG A 90 -23.69 2.56 -21.80
N SER A 91 -22.38 2.54 -21.96
CA SER A 91 -21.52 3.65 -21.50
C SER A 91 -21.84 4.98 -22.20
N ILE A 92 -22.17 4.95 -23.50
CA ILE A 92 -22.60 6.14 -24.25
C ILE A 92 -23.94 6.65 -23.70
N GLN A 93 -24.88 5.74 -23.42
CA GLN A 93 -26.17 6.11 -22.87
C GLN A 93 -26.03 6.77 -21.49
N ILE A 94 -25.26 6.19 -20.58
CA ILE A 94 -25.06 6.79 -19.25
C ILE A 94 -24.36 8.16 -19.37
N LEU A 95 -23.37 8.32 -20.28
CA LEU A 95 -22.76 9.64 -20.54
C LEU A 95 -23.78 10.65 -21.07
N ARG A 96 -24.67 10.23 -21.98
CA ARG A 96 -25.74 11.09 -22.52
C ARG A 96 -26.75 11.47 -21.46
N GLU A 97 -27.17 10.53 -20.62
CA GLU A 97 -28.09 10.76 -19.51
C GLU A 97 -27.48 11.72 -18.49
N ARG A 98 -26.20 11.54 -18.14
CA ARG A 98 -25.48 12.47 -17.26
C ARG A 98 -25.39 13.88 -17.87
N LYS A 99 -25.08 13.98 -19.16
CA LYS A 99 -25.06 15.27 -19.86
C LYS A 99 -26.46 15.92 -19.92
N ALA A 100 -27.52 15.13 -20.06
CA ALA A 100 -28.90 15.63 -20.05
C ALA A 100 -29.33 16.13 -18.66
N ARG A 101 -28.91 15.48 -17.58
CA ARG A 101 -29.18 15.95 -16.20
C ARG A 101 -28.49 17.27 -15.87
N HIS A 102 -27.33 17.52 -16.47
CA HIS A 102 -26.54 18.75 -16.34
C HIS A 102 -26.70 19.71 -17.52
N SER A 103 -27.75 19.57 -18.34
CA SER A 103 -27.96 20.45 -19.49
C SER A 103 -28.09 21.92 -19.10
N ASN A 104 -28.64 22.19 -17.92
CA ASN A 104 -28.83 23.55 -17.41
C ASN A 104 -27.52 24.21 -16.97
N ASP A 105 -26.52 23.39 -16.63
CA ASP A 105 -25.18 23.82 -16.20
C ASP A 105 -24.27 24.07 -17.40
N ILE A 106 -24.69 23.73 -18.62
CA ILE A 106 -23.92 23.90 -19.86
C ILE A 106 -24.58 25.04 -20.65
N ASP A 107 -23.79 26.00 -21.09
CA ASP A 107 -24.28 27.05 -21.98
C ASP A 107 -24.59 26.46 -23.36
N PRO A 108 -25.83 26.64 -23.88
CA PRO A 108 -26.26 26.01 -25.12
C PRO A 108 -25.54 26.56 -26.37
N GLU A 109 -24.96 27.75 -26.29
CA GLU A 109 -24.28 28.42 -27.41
C GLU A 109 -22.77 28.14 -27.45
N THR A 110 -22.12 28.00 -26.29
CA THR A 110 -20.66 27.80 -26.18
C THR A 110 -20.29 26.35 -25.86
N GLY A 111 -21.20 25.56 -25.30
CA GLY A 111 -20.94 24.20 -24.82
C GLY A 111 -20.07 24.14 -23.57
N GLU A 112 -19.77 25.30 -22.96
CA GLU A 112 -18.96 25.41 -21.75
C GLU A 112 -19.83 25.32 -20.49
N ILE A 113 -19.22 24.98 -19.36
CA ILE A 113 -19.92 24.90 -18.08
C ILE A 113 -20.13 26.33 -17.56
N LYS A 114 -21.37 26.71 -17.23
CA LYS A 114 -21.69 28.01 -16.62
C LYS A 114 -20.90 28.20 -15.33
N GLU A 115 -19.96 29.13 -15.32
CA GLU A 115 -19.21 29.45 -14.11
C GLU A 115 -20.06 30.29 -13.14
N SER A 116 -20.40 29.72 -11.99
CA SER A 116 -21.00 30.49 -10.90
C SER A 116 -19.90 31.23 -10.12
N HIS A 117 -19.96 32.57 -10.03
CA HIS A 117 -18.99 33.37 -9.27
C HIS A 117 -19.50 33.76 -7.86
N GLY A 118 -18.57 33.98 -6.93
CA GLY A 118 -18.83 34.54 -5.59
C GLY A 118 -19.66 33.66 -4.65
N ILE A 119 -20.59 34.28 -3.91
CA ILE A 119 -21.41 33.64 -2.85
C ILE A 119 -22.32 32.53 -3.41
N GLN A 120 -22.77 32.65 -4.65
CA GLN A 120 -23.59 31.63 -5.30
C GLN A 120 -22.87 30.28 -5.47
N LYS A 121 -21.55 30.29 -5.71
CA LYS A 121 -20.74 29.05 -5.78
C LYS A 121 -20.68 28.33 -4.43
N TYR A 122 -20.58 29.10 -3.34
CA TYR A 122 -20.54 28.56 -1.99
C TYR A 122 -21.90 27.96 -1.60
N LEU A 123 -22.98 28.71 -1.86
CA LEU A 123 -24.35 28.26 -1.62
C LEU A 123 -24.72 27.03 -2.48
N SER A 124 -24.32 26.99 -3.75
CA SER A 124 -24.58 25.84 -4.62
C SER A 124 -23.79 24.62 -4.16
N THR A 125 -22.54 24.79 -3.71
CA THR A 125 -21.70 23.69 -3.20
C THR A 125 -22.25 23.08 -1.92
N ILE A 126 -22.81 23.89 -1.02
CA ILE A 126 -23.48 23.39 0.19
C ILE A 126 -24.79 22.66 -0.15
N LYS A 127 -25.51 23.11 -1.19
CA LYS A 127 -26.79 22.50 -1.61
C LYS A 127 -26.63 21.23 -2.47
N LYS A 128 -25.47 21.02 -3.10
CA LYS A 128 -25.16 19.81 -3.90
C LYS A 128 -25.53 18.50 -3.19
N PRO A 129 -25.05 18.19 -1.97
CA PRO A 129 -25.36 16.93 -1.30
C PRO A 129 -26.85 16.73 -0.95
N PHE A 130 -27.67 17.76 -1.03
CA PHE A 130 -29.12 17.69 -0.79
C PHE A 130 -29.94 17.53 -2.07
N THR A 131 -29.30 17.46 -3.24
CA THR A 131 -29.99 17.36 -4.53
C THR A 131 -30.06 15.89 -4.99
N LYS A 132 -31.20 15.47 -5.54
CA LYS A 132 -31.38 14.10 -6.07
C LYS A 132 -30.34 13.75 -7.15
N ASN A 133 -30.03 14.70 -8.03
CA ASN A 133 -29.04 14.51 -9.10
C ASN A 133 -27.65 14.18 -8.53
N PHE A 134 -27.22 14.83 -7.44
CA PHE A 134 -25.94 14.54 -6.80
C PHE A 134 -25.81 13.07 -6.36
N TRP A 135 -26.85 12.53 -5.72
CA TRP A 135 -26.85 11.13 -5.30
C TRP A 135 -26.94 10.17 -6.49
N LEU A 136 -27.69 10.52 -7.53
CA LEU A 136 -27.72 9.74 -8.78
C LEU A 136 -26.36 9.71 -9.48
N ASP A 137 -25.68 10.85 -9.58
CA ASP A 137 -24.35 10.92 -10.22
C ASP A 137 -23.25 10.25 -9.37
N LEU A 138 -23.41 10.25 -8.04
CA LEU A 138 -22.50 9.56 -7.11
C LEU A 138 -22.69 8.03 -7.15
N THR A 139 -23.93 7.57 -7.31
CA THR A 139 -24.28 6.14 -7.37
C THR A 139 -24.15 5.55 -8.78
N ASP A 140 -24.21 6.38 -9.82
CA ASP A 140 -23.96 5.97 -11.19
C ASP A 140 -22.55 5.40 -11.35
N GLU A 141 -22.44 4.35 -12.17
CA GLU A 141 -21.16 3.80 -12.57
C GLU A 141 -20.30 4.91 -13.18
N THR A 142 -19.12 5.15 -12.60
CA THR A 142 -18.19 6.14 -13.12
C THR A 142 -17.62 5.63 -14.44
N ILE A 143 -18.03 6.26 -15.54
CA ILE A 143 -17.55 5.95 -16.90
C ILE A 143 -16.19 6.60 -17.08
N GLY A 144 -15.15 5.78 -17.09
CA GLY A 144 -13.76 6.23 -17.13
C GLY A 144 -12.89 5.33 -16.26
N GLU A 145 -11.60 5.30 -16.53
CA GLU A 145 -10.67 4.53 -15.70
C GLU A 145 -10.50 5.19 -14.34
N LYS A 146 -10.76 4.43 -13.27
CA LYS A 146 -10.19 4.74 -11.97
C LYS A 146 -8.81 4.10 -11.91
N LEU A 147 -7.79 4.93 -11.67
CA LEU A 147 -6.45 4.42 -11.37
C LEU A 147 -6.47 3.66 -10.04
N ILE A 148 -7.36 4.07 -9.13
CA ILE A 148 -7.55 3.50 -7.80
C ILE A 148 -8.94 2.84 -7.75
N ASP A 149 -8.95 1.51 -7.87
CA ASP A 149 -10.18 0.71 -7.80
C ASP A 149 -10.49 0.32 -6.34
N GLY A 150 -11.77 0.10 -6.02
CA GLY A 150 -12.18 -0.39 -4.70
C GLY A 150 -11.53 -1.71 -4.33
N ASP A 151 -11.41 -2.64 -5.29
CA ASP A 151 -10.71 -3.92 -5.11
C ASP A 151 -9.22 -3.74 -4.76
N LEU A 152 -8.58 -2.69 -5.29
CA LEU A 152 -7.19 -2.36 -4.97
C LEU A 152 -7.09 -1.85 -3.54
N LEU A 153 -7.98 -0.94 -3.13
CA LEU A 153 -8.02 -0.40 -1.78
C LEU A 153 -8.34 -1.47 -0.74
N MET A 154 -9.31 -2.35 -1.00
CA MET A 154 -9.65 -3.45 -0.09
C MET A 154 -8.47 -4.40 0.10
N TYR A 155 -7.80 -4.77 -0.99
CA TYR A 155 -6.58 -5.59 -0.90
C TYR A 155 -5.48 -4.89 -0.08
N SER A 156 -5.18 -3.63 -0.39
CA SER A 156 -4.07 -2.93 0.25
C SER A 156 -4.34 -2.61 1.73
N TYR A 157 -5.52 -2.08 2.04
CA TYR A 157 -5.83 -1.65 3.40
C TYR A 157 -6.27 -2.80 4.30
N VAL A 158 -7.23 -3.61 3.86
CA VAL A 158 -7.86 -4.62 4.71
C VAL A 158 -7.05 -5.90 4.74
N GLU A 159 -6.58 -6.40 3.59
CA GLU A 159 -5.87 -7.68 3.54
C GLU A 159 -4.40 -7.51 3.93
N MET A 160 -3.62 -6.77 3.12
CA MET A 160 -2.17 -6.61 3.34
C MET A 160 -1.87 -5.76 4.56
N GLY A 161 -2.50 -4.59 4.66
CA GLY A 161 -2.31 -3.67 5.78
C GLY A 161 -2.53 -4.35 7.12
N SER A 162 -3.61 -5.11 7.28
CA SER A 162 -3.89 -5.83 8.53
C SER A 162 -2.86 -6.90 8.86
N ILE A 163 -2.42 -7.70 7.89
CA ILE A 163 -1.41 -8.75 8.12
C ILE A 163 -0.08 -8.11 8.58
N ILE A 164 0.33 -7.01 7.94
CA ILE A 164 1.54 -6.28 8.30
C ILE A 164 1.41 -5.70 9.71
N THR A 165 0.29 -5.04 10.02
CA THR A 165 0.03 -4.48 11.35
C THR A 165 0.07 -5.55 12.44
N ILE A 166 -0.57 -6.70 12.21
CA ILE A 166 -0.57 -7.81 13.17
C ILE A 166 0.87 -8.30 13.40
N GLY A 167 1.65 -8.50 12.34
CA GLY A 167 3.04 -8.93 12.46
C GLY A 167 3.91 -7.95 13.26
N CYS A 168 3.76 -6.65 13.03
CA CYS A 168 4.47 -5.62 13.76
C CYS A 168 4.01 -5.52 15.23
N LEU A 169 2.70 -5.56 15.50
CA LEU A 169 2.14 -5.49 16.87
C LEU A 169 2.53 -6.72 17.71
N VAL A 170 2.53 -7.91 17.11
CA VAL A 170 3.00 -9.13 17.78
C VAL A 170 4.47 -8.99 18.14
N THR A 171 5.31 -8.53 17.21
CA THR A 171 6.75 -8.34 17.47
C THR A 171 6.98 -7.30 18.57
N TRP A 172 6.27 -6.17 18.54
CA TRP A 172 6.31 -5.15 19.58
C TRP A 172 5.94 -5.72 20.96
N GLY A 173 4.85 -6.50 21.05
CA GLY A 173 4.44 -7.14 22.30
C GLY A 173 5.43 -8.19 22.80
N LEU A 174 6.05 -8.95 21.90
CA LEU A 174 7.06 -9.95 22.24
C LEU A 174 8.34 -9.32 22.81
N VAL A 175 8.78 -8.18 22.25
CA VAL A 175 9.93 -7.43 22.78
C VAL A 175 9.66 -6.99 24.21
N LEU A 176 8.50 -6.38 24.49
CA LEU A 176 8.12 -5.97 25.84
C LEU A 176 8.04 -7.16 26.82
N ASN A 177 7.44 -8.27 26.36
CA ASN A 177 7.31 -9.49 27.16
C ASN A 177 8.68 -10.12 27.49
N SER A 178 9.68 -9.96 26.62
CA SER A 178 11.04 -10.46 26.87
C SER A 178 11.75 -9.74 28.02
N HIS A 179 11.40 -8.48 28.26
CA HIS A 179 11.85 -7.72 29.43
C HIS A 179 10.95 -7.92 30.67
N GLY A 180 9.99 -8.85 30.59
CA GLY A 180 9.05 -9.17 31.66
C GLY A 180 7.84 -8.23 31.76
N MET A 181 7.64 -7.33 30.79
CA MET A 181 6.48 -6.45 30.76
C MET A 181 5.31 -7.11 30.02
N SER A 182 4.30 -7.54 30.78
CA SER A 182 3.06 -8.04 30.18
C SER A 182 2.27 -6.90 29.53
N LEU A 183 1.48 -7.21 28.48
CA LEU A 183 0.64 -6.19 27.83
C LEU A 183 -0.35 -5.53 28.81
N SER A 184 -0.81 -6.26 29.84
CA SER A 184 -1.64 -5.70 30.90
C SER A 184 -0.91 -4.70 31.78
N ASP A 185 0.36 -4.97 32.12
CA ASP A 185 1.17 -4.06 32.94
C ASP A 185 1.46 -2.77 32.17
N VAL A 186 1.84 -2.92 30.91
CA VAL A 186 2.09 -1.80 29.99
C VAL A 186 0.85 -0.91 29.85
N ARG A 187 -0.34 -1.52 29.73
CA ARG A 187 -1.62 -0.79 29.70
C ARG A 187 -1.92 -0.06 31.00
N ASN A 188 -1.69 -0.70 32.14
CA ASN A 188 -1.92 -0.09 33.46
C ASN A 188 -0.96 1.08 33.70
N MET A 189 0.30 0.95 33.29
CA MET A 189 1.31 2.00 33.34
C MET A 189 0.91 3.18 32.44
N ALA A 190 0.51 2.93 31.21
CA ALA A 190 0.08 3.98 30.29
C ALA A 190 -1.20 4.69 30.77
N LYS A 191 -2.18 3.97 31.32
CA LYS A 191 -3.40 4.57 31.90
C LYS A 191 -3.11 5.52 33.07
N ALA A 192 -2.03 5.28 33.82
CA ALA A 192 -1.66 6.12 34.95
C ALA A 192 -1.00 7.45 34.54
N ASN A 193 -0.65 7.66 33.26
CA ASN A 193 -0.07 8.90 32.70
C ASN A 193 1.17 9.44 33.45
N LYS A 194 1.86 8.59 34.22
CA LYS A 194 3.02 8.94 35.06
C LYS A 194 4.27 8.11 34.73
N TYR A 195 4.12 7.11 33.87
CA TYR A 195 5.16 6.15 33.49
C TYR A 195 5.65 6.44 32.07
N PHE A 196 6.81 5.88 31.68
CA PHE A 196 7.49 6.15 30.39
C PHE A 196 8.11 7.55 30.27
N THR A 197 8.55 8.13 31.39
CA THR A 197 9.38 9.34 31.43
C THR A 197 10.65 9.07 32.23
N ASP A 198 11.74 9.83 31.97
CA ASP A 198 13.02 9.64 32.67
C ASP A 198 12.93 9.83 34.20
N SER A 199 11.90 10.56 34.66
CA SER A 199 11.62 10.85 36.08
C SER A 199 10.47 10.02 36.66
N SER A 200 10.00 9.00 35.93
CA SER A 200 8.87 8.16 36.38
C SER A 200 9.24 7.31 37.60
N PRO A 201 8.27 7.05 38.50
CA PRO A 201 8.51 6.21 39.67
C PRO A 201 8.70 4.75 39.28
N ASP A 202 9.39 4.01 40.15
CA ASP A 202 9.61 2.58 40.00
C ASP A 202 8.27 1.82 39.97
N TYR A 203 8.11 0.95 38.96
CA TYR A 203 6.90 0.13 38.81
C TYR A 203 7.21 -1.33 39.12
N LYS A 204 6.35 -1.96 39.93
CA LYS A 204 6.42 -3.40 40.22
C LYS A 204 5.53 -4.15 39.24
N LEU A 205 6.12 -5.04 38.46
CA LEU A 205 5.39 -5.87 37.50
C LEU A 205 4.70 -7.06 38.16
N ASN A 206 3.75 -7.66 37.44
CA ASN A 206 3.09 -8.89 37.88
C ASN A 206 4.08 -10.03 38.13
N ASN A 207 5.23 -10.00 37.45
CA ASN A 207 6.30 -10.99 37.57
C ASN A 207 7.19 -10.77 38.81
N GLY A 208 6.92 -9.71 39.60
CA GLY A 208 7.65 -9.38 40.83
C GLY A 208 8.92 -8.54 40.62
N THR A 209 9.32 -8.28 39.37
CA THR A 209 10.45 -7.39 39.03
C THR A 209 10.08 -5.92 39.24
N ILE A 210 11.08 -5.10 39.56
CA ILE A 210 10.92 -3.64 39.72
C ILE A 210 11.68 -2.99 38.57
N ILE A 211 11.00 -2.12 37.80
CA ILE A 211 11.59 -1.40 36.66
C ILE A 211 11.68 0.09 36.99
N ASN A 212 12.88 0.64 36.84
CA ASN A 212 13.18 2.07 37.01
C ASN A 212 12.69 2.89 35.79
N GLY A 213 12.33 4.15 35.98
CA GLY A 213 11.84 5.03 34.90
C GLY A 213 12.72 5.07 33.64
N LYS A 214 14.05 5.09 33.78
CA LYS A 214 14.96 5.00 32.61
C LYS A 214 14.83 3.69 31.84
N GLN A 215 14.63 2.58 32.55
CA GLN A 215 14.42 1.27 31.92
C GLN A 215 13.07 1.21 31.22
N GLN A 216 12.02 1.85 31.77
CA GLN A 216 10.70 1.92 31.12
C GLN A 216 10.79 2.63 29.76
N VAL A 217 11.49 3.76 29.71
CA VAL A 217 11.73 4.51 28.46
C VAL A 217 12.56 3.67 27.49
N GLN A 218 13.64 3.06 27.96
CA GLN A 218 14.50 2.23 27.11
C GLN A 218 13.76 1.06 26.48
N TYR A 219 12.98 0.29 27.25
CA TYR A 219 12.25 -0.86 26.74
C TYR A 219 11.12 -0.45 25.80
N SER A 220 10.47 0.70 26.06
CA SER A 220 9.46 1.25 25.15
C SER A 220 10.09 1.66 23.82
N SER A 221 11.23 2.35 23.84
CA SER A 221 11.97 2.74 22.63
C SER A 221 12.51 1.53 21.85
N GLU A 222 12.93 0.47 22.55
CA GLU A 222 13.33 -0.79 21.93
C GLU A 222 12.16 -1.46 21.20
N ALA A 223 10.98 -1.52 21.83
CA ALA A 223 9.77 -2.05 21.21
C ALA A 223 9.32 -1.20 20.00
N SER A 224 9.38 0.13 20.10
CA SER A 224 9.10 1.04 18.97
C SER A 224 10.07 0.85 17.81
N SER A 225 11.35 0.61 18.11
CA SER A 225 12.37 0.31 17.08
C SER A 225 12.09 -1.01 16.37
N ALA A 226 11.66 -2.03 17.12
CA ALA A 226 11.27 -3.32 16.54
C ALA A 226 10.05 -3.17 15.63
N TYR A 227 9.07 -2.34 16.02
CA TYR A 227 7.91 -2.03 15.20
C TYR A 227 8.30 -1.29 13.91
N TYR A 228 9.17 -0.28 14.01
CA TYR A 228 9.70 0.49 12.87
C TYR A 228 10.46 -0.39 11.87
N ILE A 229 11.42 -1.20 12.34
CA ILE A 229 12.13 -2.19 11.50
C ILE A 229 11.14 -3.23 10.94
N GLY A 230 10.13 -3.60 11.72
CA GLY A 230 9.08 -4.52 11.31
C GLY A 230 8.31 -4.05 10.09
N ILE A 231 7.94 -2.77 10.03
CA ILE A 231 7.33 -2.19 8.84
C ILE A 231 8.26 -2.36 7.64
N PHE A 232 9.54 -2.00 7.75
CA PHE A 232 10.49 -2.13 6.65
C PHE A 232 10.64 -3.58 6.14
N ILE A 233 10.80 -4.55 7.05
CA ILE A 233 10.96 -5.97 6.68
C ILE A 233 9.69 -6.49 6.00
N LEU A 234 8.52 -6.29 6.62
CA LEU A 234 7.25 -6.78 6.06
C LEU A 234 6.88 -6.06 4.76
N GLN A 235 7.21 -4.79 4.62
CA GLN A 235 7.04 -4.06 3.36
C GLN A 235 7.99 -4.58 2.28
N SER A 236 9.21 -4.97 2.61
CA SER A 236 10.10 -5.63 1.65
C SER A 236 9.49 -6.94 1.11
N PHE A 237 8.78 -7.72 1.93
CA PHE A 237 8.02 -8.89 1.47
C PHE A 237 6.79 -8.50 0.64
N ASN A 238 6.05 -7.49 1.08
CA ASN A 238 4.89 -6.98 0.36
C ASN A 238 5.26 -6.37 -1.02
N LEU A 239 6.47 -5.83 -1.16
CA LEU A 239 7.03 -5.37 -2.44
C LEU A 239 7.05 -6.52 -3.44
N PHE A 240 7.53 -7.70 -3.04
CA PHE A 240 7.50 -8.91 -3.87
C PHE A 240 6.09 -9.45 -4.11
N ALA A 241 5.21 -9.36 -3.11
CA ALA A 241 3.79 -9.72 -3.28
C ALA A 241 3.08 -8.83 -4.32
N CYS A 242 3.34 -7.53 -4.30
CA CYS A 242 2.71 -6.56 -5.20
C CYS A 242 3.25 -6.61 -6.64
N LYS A 243 4.46 -7.13 -6.86
CA LYS A 243 5.00 -7.40 -8.21
C LYS A 243 4.20 -8.43 -8.97
N ALA A 244 3.68 -9.42 -8.26
CA ALA A 244 2.95 -10.55 -8.80
C ALA A 244 1.48 -10.19 -9.03
N LYS A 245 1.09 -9.89 -10.28
CA LYS A 245 -0.34 -9.78 -10.63
C LYS A 245 -0.86 -11.10 -11.18
N TYR A 246 -0.13 -11.70 -12.11
CA TYR A 246 -0.52 -12.92 -12.78
C TYR A 246 0.32 -14.09 -12.34
N TYR A 247 1.63 -13.96 -12.19
CA TYR A 247 2.53 -15.04 -11.75
C TYR A 247 2.60 -15.16 -10.23
N LEU A 248 3.04 -16.32 -9.74
CA LEU A 248 3.37 -16.46 -8.33
C LEU A 248 4.53 -15.50 -7.98
N PRO A 249 4.60 -14.98 -6.75
CA PRO A 249 5.70 -14.13 -6.29
C PRO A 249 7.04 -14.87 -6.22
N PHE A 250 7.02 -16.19 -6.44
CA PHE A 250 8.19 -17.05 -6.50
C PHE A 250 8.55 -17.35 -7.96
N GLY A 251 9.77 -16.97 -8.39
CA GLY A 251 10.32 -17.36 -9.68
C GLY A 251 11.29 -16.36 -10.28
N LYS A 252 11.93 -16.74 -11.40
CA LYS A 252 12.94 -15.92 -12.11
C LYS A 252 12.44 -14.51 -12.50
N PHE A 253 11.13 -14.35 -12.65
CA PHE A 253 10.51 -13.06 -12.97
C PHE A 253 10.58 -12.06 -11.80
N ALA A 254 10.29 -12.49 -10.56
CA ALA A 254 10.27 -11.62 -9.39
C ALA A 254 11.66 -10.97 -9.11
N PHE A 255 12.72 -11.68 -9.48
CA PHE A 255 14.12 -11.25 -9.32
C PHE A 255 14.71 -10.56 -10.56
N LYS A 256 13.92 -10.35 -11.63
CA LYS A 256 14.42 -9.76 -12.88
C LYS A 256 14.70 -8.27 -12.76
N ASN A 257 13.92 -7.54 -11.97
CA ASN A 257 14.09 -6.11 -11.77
C ASN A 257 15.23 -5.81 -10.78
N LYS A 258 16.36 -5.31 -11.28
CA LYS A 258 17.51 -4.89 -10.46
C LYS A 258 17.21 -3.67 -9.60
N ALA A 259 16.32 -2.77 -10.04
CA ALA A 259 15.98 -1.55 -9.31
C ALA A 259 15.36 -1.85 -7.94
N THR A 260 14.58 -2.93 -7.83
CA THR A 260 14.00 -3.39 -6.56
C THR A 260 15.07 -3.81 -5.55
N PHE A 261 16.17 -4.44 -5.98
CA PHE A 261 17.24 -4.80 -5.05
C PHE A 261 17.99 -3.56 -4.56
N TYR A 262 18.23 -2.59 -5.45
CA TYR A 262 18.83 -1.32 -5.06
C TYR A 262 17.92 -0.53 -4.11
N SER A 263 16.60 -0.55 -4.31
CA SER A 263 15.66 0.14 -3.41
C SER A 263 15.60 -0.54 -2.04
N ILE A 264 15.51 -1.87 -1.98
CA ILE A 264 15.53 -2.61 -0.71
C ILE A 264 16.86 -2.37 0.02
N PHE A 265 17.99 -2.43 -0.69
CA PHE A 265 19.30 -2.23 -0.08
C PHE A 265 19.49 -0.79 0.42
N GLY A 266 19.10 0.21 -0.37
CA GLY A 266 19.11 1.61 0.03
C GLY A 266 18.18 1.87 1.23
N GLY A 267 16.97 1.33 1.19
CA GLY A 267 15.99 1.42 2.27
C GLY A 267 16.47 0.74 3.57
N ALA A 268 17.07 -0.45 3.46
CA ALA A 268 17.67 -1.16 4.60
C ALA A 268 18.80 -0.35 5.23
N THR A 269 19.64 0.26 4.40
CA THR A 269 20.75 1.09 4.87
C THR A 269 20.23 2.28 5.67
N VAL A 270 19.23 3.01 5.16
CA VAL A 270 18.60 4.13 5.87
C VAL A 270 17.93 3.66 7.17
N CYS A 271 17.15 2.59 7.10
CA CYS A 271 16.42 2.02 8.24
C CYS A 271 17.38 1.61 9.38
N PHE A 272 18.44 0.87 9.06
CA PHE A 272 19.40 0.39 10.06
C PHE A 272 20.30 1.51 10.59
N ILE A 273 20.68 2.48 9.76
CA ILE A 273 21.41 3.66 10.25
C ILE A 273 20.58 4.39 11.31
N VAL A 274 19.29 4.63 11.06
CA VAL A 274 18.46 5.34 12.03
C VAL A 274 18.19 4.49 13.28
N ALA A 275 17.94 3.19 13.13
CA ALA A 275 17.61 2.34 14.27
C ALA A 275 18.81 2.04 15.20
N TYR A 276 20.03 1.91 14.66
CA TYR A 276 21.19 1.45 15.44
C TYR A 276 22.23 2.52 15.75
N THR A 277 22.17 3.70 15.13
CA THR A 277 23.20 4.74 15.33
C THR A 277 22.80 5.69 16.49
N PRO A 278 23.62 5.82 17.57
CA PRO A 278 23.26 6.56 18.78
C PRO A 278 22.80 8.03 18.61
N PRO A 279 23.36 8.85 17.69
CA PRO A 279 22.90 10.23 17.47
C PRO A 279 21.42 10.32 17.05
N PHE A 280 20.95 9.33 16.29
CA PHE A 280 19.57 9.31 15.79
C PHE A 280 18.59 8.79 16.85
N ASN A 281 19.04 7.93 17.77
CA ASN A 281 18.21 7.33 18.81
C ASN A 281 17.53 8.34 19.73
N SER A 282 18.24 9.42 20.08
CA SER A 282 17.67 10.50 20.89
C SER A 282 16.61 11.32 20.16
N ILE A 283 16.63 11.34 18.82
CA ILE A 283 15.72 12.14 17.98
C ILE A 283 14.50 11.30 17.58
N PHE A 284 14.73 10.05 17.16
CA PHE A 284 13.71 9.18 16.58
C PHE A 284 13.04 8.24 17.59
N ASN A 285 13.33 8.37 18.89
CA ASN A 285 12.87 7.43 19.93
C ASN A 285 13.17 5.97 19.56
N THR A 286 14.36 5.74 19.01
CA THR A 286 14.85 4.39 18.68
C THR A 286 15.89 3.94 19.70
N SER A 287 16.11 2.62 19.80
CA SER A 287 17.09 2.03 20.70
C SER A 287 18.07 1.14 19.95
N TYR A 288 19.35 1.44 20.08
CA TYR A 288 20.45 0.61 19.56
C TYR A 288 20.58 -0.74 20.29
N THR A 289 19.91 -0.91 21.44
CA THR A 289 19.98 -2.16 22.22
C THR A 289 19.15 -3.29 21.63
N LEU A 290 18.32 -3.00 20.61
CA LEU A 290 17.45 -3.99 20.00
C LEU A 290 18.24 -5.16 19.41
N SER A 291 18.06 -6.34 20.01
CA SER A 291 18.66 -7.57 19.48
C SER A 291 18.10 -7.93 18.09
N PRO A 292 18.96 -8.26 17.09
CA PRO A 292 18.53 -8.72 15.77
C PRO A 292 17.66 -9.99 15.77
N VAL A 293 17.60 -10.72 16.89
CA VAL A 293 16.74 -11.89 17.06
C VAL A 293 15.26 -11.54 16.81
N TRP A 294 14.85 -10.32 17.11
CA TRP A 294 13.48 -9.83 16.91
C TRP A 294 13.09 -9.63 15.45
N TRP A 295 14.02 -9.79 14.51
CA TRP A 295 13.68 -9.84 13.09
C TRP A 295 13.05 -11.19 12.69
N LEU A 296 13.29 -12.26 13.44
CA LEU A 296 12.81 -13.61 13.10
C LEU A 296 11.27 -13.71 13.05
N PRO A 297 10.50 -13.20 14.04
CA PRO A 297 9.04 -13.18 13.94
C PRO A 297 8.55 -12.45 12.68
N LEU A 298 9.20 -11.33 12.34
CA LEU A 298 8.86 -10.51 11.16
C LEU A 298 9.14 -11.27 9.86
N PHE A 299 10.24 -12.00 9.76
CA PHE A 299 10.49 -12.90 8.62
C PHE A 299 9.41 -13.99 8.51
N GLY A 300 8.97 -14.55 9.65
CA GLY A 300 7.85 -15.50 9.69
C GLY A 300 6.55 -14.91 9.13
N PHE A 301 6.17 -13.72 9.59
CA PHE A 301 5.02 -12.99 9.04
C PHE A 301 5.21 -12.57 7.57
N GLY A 302 6.44 -12.27 7.14
CA GLY A 302 6.77 -11.99 5.75
C GLY A 302 6.50 -13.17 4.82
N ILE A 303 6.80 -14.39 5.27
CA ILE A 303 6.43 -15.63 4.55
C ILE A 303 4.90 -15.76 4.47
N ILE A 304 4.17 -15.45 5.55
CA ILE A 304 2.69 -15.46 5.54
C ILE A 304 2.14 -14.48 4.50
N VAL A 305 2.70 -13.27 4.40
CA VAL A 305 2.33 -12.28 3.37
C VAL A 305 2.48 -12.86 1.96
N LEU A 306 3.62 -13.50 1.66
CA LEU A 306 3.86 -14.12 0.35
C LEU A 306 2.94 -15.31 0.07
N LEU A 307 2.68 -16.15 1.08
CA LEU A 307 1.77 -17.29 0.95
C LEU A 307 0.34 -16.83 0.69
N TYR A 308 -0.13 -15.83 1.44
CA TYR A 308 -1.45 -15.24 1.24
C TYR A 308 -1.60 -14.66 -0.17
N ALA A 309 -0.63 -13.87 -0.62
CA ALA A 309 -0.65 -13.29 -1.97
C ALA A 309 -0.66 -14.39 -3.04
N SER A 310 0.11 -15.46 -2.85
CA SER A 310 0.15 -16.62 -3.74
C SER A 310 -1.20 -17.33 -3.82
N ILE A 311 -1.81 -17.64 -2.68
CA ILE A 311 -3.12 -18.30 -2.60
C ILE A 311 -4.17 -17.43 -3.30
N ARG A 312 -4.18 -16.14 -3.03
CA ARG A 312 -5.12 -15.20 -3.66
C ARG A 312 -4.99 -15.18 -5.18
N ILE A 313 -3.76 -15.16 -5.71
CA ILE A 313 -3.53 -15.22 -7.15
C ILE A 313 -4.07 -16.53 -7.75
N LEU A 314 -3.85 -17.67 -7.08
CA LEU A 314 -4.37 -18.96 -7.52
C LEU A 314 -5.90 -19.00 -7.52
N VAL A 315 -6.54 -18.46 -6.48
CA VAL A 315 -8.00 -18.33 -6.39
C VAL A 315 -8.53 -17.43 -7.51
N LEU A 316 -7.95 -16.25 -7.71
CA LEU A 316 -8.38 -15.33 -8.75
C LEU A 316 -8.22 -15.90 -10.16
N ARG A 317 -7.14 -16.63 -10.43
CA ARG A 317 -6.96 -17.35 -11.71
C ARG A 317 -8.08 -18.36 -11.95
N LYS A 318 -8.56 -19.04 -10.91
CA LYS A 318 -9.63 -20.03 -11.02
C LYS A 318 -11.01 -19.41 -11.23
N TYR A 319 -11.34 -18.34 -10.49
CA TYR A 319 -12.70 -17.77 -10.49
C TYR A 319 -12.90 -16.59 -11.44
N ARG A 320 -11.84 -15.89 -11.85
CA ARG A 320 -11.89 -14.74 -12.76
C ARG A 320 -10.77 -14.84 -13.81
N PRO A 321 -10.85 -15.79 -14.77
CA PRO A 321 -9.85 -15.88 -15.84
C PRO A 321 -9.85 -14.60 -16.69
N MET A 322 -8.67 -14.21 -17.16
CA MET A 322 -8.55 -13.01 -17.99
C MET A 322 -9.26 -13.20 -19.33
N LYS A 323 -10.03 -12.19 -19.73
CA LYS A 323 -10.63 -12.11 -21.05
C LYS A 323 -9.57 -11.62 -22.03
N MET A 324 -9.04 -12.52 -22.85
CA MET A 324 -8.16 -12.18 -23.97
C MET A 324 -9.03 -11.88 -25.19
N ASN A 325 -8.55 -10.99 -26.07
CA ASN A 325 -9.16 -10.87 -27.40
C ASN A 325 -9.06 -12.24 -28.10
N PRO A 326 -10.17 -12.76 -28.65
CA PRO A 326 -10.11 -13.99 -29.44
C PRO A 326 -9.18 -13.76 -30.62
N GLU A 327 -8.34 -14.76 -30.93
CA GLU A 327 -7.60 -14.74 -32.18
C GLU A 327 -8.60 -14.79 -33.33
N ILE A 328 -8.53 -13.81 -34.24
CA ILE A 328 -9.40 -13.76 -35.41
C ILE A 328 -8.93 -14.88 -36.36
N ALA A 329 -9.54 -16.05 -36.24
CA ALA A 329 -9.31 -17.17 -37.15
C ALA A 329 -9.62 -16.73 -38.59
N GLY A 330 -8.63 -16.75 -39.47
CA GLY A 330 -8.76 -16.38 -40.88
C GLY A 330 -8.03 -15.11 -41.31
N LEU A 331 -7.50 -14.30 -40.38
CA LEU A 331 -6.58 -13.20 -40.74
C LEU A 331 -5.14 -13.74 -40.83
N GLN A 332 -4.85 -14.54 -41.86
CA GLN A 332 -3.47 -14.92 -42.18
C GLN A 332 -2.70 -13.68 -42.65
N MET A 333 -2.08 -12.95 -41.72
CA MET A 333 -1.08 -11.95 -42.08
C MET A 333 0.10 -12.70 -42.71
N TYR A 334 0.29 -12.56 -44.03
CA TYR A 334 1.50 -13.05 -44.68
C TYR A 334 2.71 -12.44 -43.98
N PRO A 335 3.74 -13.23 -43.63
CA PRO A 335 4.94 -12.70 -43.00
C PRO A 335 5.61 -11.74 -43.98
N THR A 336 5.52 -10.44 -43.70
CA THR A 336 6.37 -9.43 -44.30
C THR A 336 7.69 -9.37 -43.52
N ILE A 337 8.75 -8.84 -44.14
CA ILE A 337 10.08 -8.64 -43.51
C ILE A 337 9.99 -7.92 -42.14
N TRP A 338 8.87 -7.24 -41.88
CA TRP A 338 8.60 -6.44 -40.68
C TRP A 338 7.51 -6.99 -39.75
N SER A 339 6.82 -8.09 -40.09
CA SER A 339 5.75 -8.69 -39.27
C SER A 339 6.13 -10.08 -38.78
N THR A 340 6.67 -10.17 -37.56
CA THR A 340 7.13 -11.42 -36.93
C THR A 340 6.06 -12.20 -36.17
N ARG A 341 4.77 -11.87 -36.34
CA ARG A 341 3.66 -12.59 -35.66
C ARG A 341 2.96 -13.52 -36.63
N GLY A 342 3.22 -14.82 -36.50
CA GLY A 342 2.41 -15.86 -37.14
C GLY A 342 3.19 -16.97 -37.83
N SER A 343 4.07 -17.70 -37.13
CA SER A 343 4.33 -19.12 -37.42
C SER A 343 5.09 -19.77 -36.27
N LYS A 344 4.36 -20.32 -35.31
CA LYS A 344 4.81 -21.53 -34.62
C LYS A 344 3.73 -22.57 -34.87
N VAL A 345 3.94 -23.33 -35.95
CA VAL A 345 3.42 -24.70 -36.04
C VAL A 345 4.34 -25.58 -35.21
#